data_AF-A0A523C0T1-F1
#
_entry.id   AF-A0A523C0T1-F1
#
_cell.length_a   1.000
_cell.length_b   1.000
_cell.length_c   1.000
_cell.angle_alpha   90.00
_cell.angle_beta   90.00
_cell.angle_gamma   90.00
#
_symmetry.space_group_name_H-M   'P 1'
#
loop_
_entity.id
_entity.type
_entity.pdbx_description
1 polymer ?
#
loop_
_entity_poly.entity_id
_entity_poly.type
_entity_poly.pdbx_seq_one_letter_code
_entity_poly.pdbx_strand_id
1 'polypeptide(L)'
;MGLLETLTQDHQEVLALLDRVAEGIRALEGGRDLAEAGGSLEEFVSTWDRAIDNHFRQEEEALFPVLGHVIGTHAGPIAVMLHEHTLLRQAVGRLREALAGGGQDLQGLLEPAKTIVDVLTEHIYKEDRVLFPMAEENLSEEQLAEVDLLAGGQG
;
A
#
# COMPACT_ATOMS: atom_id res chain seq x y z
N MET A 1 -17.72 -2.81 12.18
CA MET A 1 -16.31 -2.61 11.84
C MET A 1 -16.27 -1.36 10.99
N GLY A 2 -15.66 -0.29 11.50
CA GLY A 2 -15.49 0.95 10.72
C GLY A 2 -14.42 0.78 9.65
N LEU A 3 -14.31 1.76 8.74
CA LEU A 3 -13.31 1.73 7.68
C LEU A 3 -11.90 1.65 8.25
N LEU A 4 -11.55 2.52 9.22
CA LEU A 4 -10.20 2.55 9.82
C LEU A 4 -9.79 1.20 10.43
N GLU A 5 -10.72 0.51 11.09
CA GLU A 5 -10.49 -0.83 11.66
C GLU A 5 -10.26 -1.87 10.56
N THR A 6 -11.01 -1.77 9.46
CA THR A 6 -10.85 -2.66 8.29
C THR A 6 -9.50 -2.45 7.61
N LEU A 7 -9.12 -1.21 7.33
CA LEU A 7 -7.85 -0.85 6.71
C LEU A 7 -6.66 -1.30 7.59
N THR A 8 -6.74 -1.06 8.90
CA THR A 8 -5.72 -1.53 9.87
C THR A 8 -5.59 -3.06 9.87
N GLN A 9 -6.69 -3.78 9.67
CA GLN A 9 -6.65 -5.24 9.60
C GLN A 9 -5.97 -5.73 8.30
N ASP A 10 -6.26 -5.09 7.17
CA ASP A 10 -5.63 -5.40 5.88
C ASP A 10 -4.10 -5.28 5.94
N HIS A 11 -3.58 -4.30 6.71
CA HIS A 11 -2.14 -4.08 6.87
C HIS A 11 -1.38 -5.30 7.38
N GLN A 12 -1.98 -6.11 8.25
CA GLN A 12 -1.29 -7.28 8.82
C GLN A 12 -0.96 -8.32 7.75
N GLU A 13 -1.88 -8.55 6.82
CA GLU A 13 -1.66 -9.49 5.71
C GLU A 13 -0.63 -8.95 4.71
N VAL A 14 -0.69 -7.65 4.43
CA VAL A 14 0.24 -6.98 3.53
C VAL A 14 1.66 -6.99 4.11
N LEU A 15 1.84 -6.67 5.39
CA LEU A 15 3.15 -6.70 6.05
C LEU A 15 3.78 -8.10 6.01
N ALA A 16 3.00 -9.16 6.29
CA ALA A 16 3.49 -10.53 6.20
C ALA A 16 3.88 -10.94 4.76
N LEU A 17 3.19 -10.40 3.75
CA LEU A 17 3.57 -10.58 2.36
C LEU A 17 4.85 -9.81 2.01
N LEU A 18 5.01 -8.57 2.49
CA LEU A 18 6.22 -7.77 2.29
C LEU A 18 7.46 -8.44 2.90
N ASP A 19 7.34 -9.07 4.06
CA ASP A 19 8.44 -9.85 4.66
C ASP A 19 8.89 -10.99 3.72
N ARG A 20 7.94 -11.72 3.13
CA ARG A 20 8.23 -12.79 2.16
C ARG A 20 8.79 -12.25 0.84
N VAL A 21 8.37 -11.08 0.40
CA VAL A 21 8.96 -10.39 -0.75
C VAL A 21 10.41 -10.01 -0.44
N ALA A 22 10.69 -9.47 0.74
CA ALA A 22 12.03 -9.11 1.17
C ALA A 22 12.96 -10.34 1.27
N GLU A 23 12.45 -11.48 1.74
CA GLU A 23 13.17 -12.76 1.72
C GLU A 23 13.48 -13.23 0.29
N GLY A 24 12.49 -13.15 -0.61
CA GLY A 24 12.65 -13.48 -2.03
C GLY A 24 13.72 -12.62 -2.71
N ILE A 25 13.69 -11.30 -2.46
CA ILE A 25 14.71 -10.35 -2.92
C ILE A 25 16.11 -10.77 -2.46
N ARG A 26 16.29 -11.05 -1.16
CA ARG A 26 17.59 -11.47 -0.61
C ARG A 26 18.08 -12.79 -1.23
N ALA A 27 17.17 -13.73 -1.47
CA ALA A 27 17.51 -15.00 -2.10
C ALA A 27 17.98 -14.82 -3.56
N LEU A 28 17.27 -13.98 -4.32
CA LEU A 28 17.63 -13.61 -5.69
C LEU A 28 19.00 -12.92 -5.76
N GLU A 29 19.25 -11.96 -4.86
CA GLU A 29 20.57 -11.30 -4.74
C GLU A 29 21.68 -12.27 -4.34
N GLY A 30 21.35 -13.31 -3.57
CA GLY A 30 22.23 -14.42 -3.24
C GLY A 30 22.47 -15.42 -4.38
N GLY A 31 21.89 -15.20 -5.56
CA GLY A 31 22.08 -16.02 -6.75
C GLY A 31 21.11 -17.19 -6.88
N ARG A 32 20.00 -17.21 -6.13
CA ARG A 32 18.91 -18.16 -6.37
C ARG A 32 18.16 -17.79 -7.65
N ASP A 33 17.69 -18.81 -8.36
CA ASP A 33 16.94 -18.60 -9.60
C ASP A 33 15.54 -18.02 -9.33
N LEU A 34 15.04 -17.24 -10.30
CA LEU A 34 13.72 -16.62 -10.22
C LEU A 34 12.58 -17.62 -10.04
N ALA A 35 12.68 -18.79 -10.66
CA ALA A 35 11.68 -19.85 -10.49
C ALA A 35 11.59 -20.37 -9.05
N GLU A 36 12.66 -20.24 -8.26
CA GLU A 36 12.71 -20.71 -6.88
C GLU A 36 12.37 -19.61 -5.86
N ALA A 37 12.71 -18.36 -6.16
CA ALA A 37 12.64 -17.24 -5.21
C ALA A 37 11.68 -16.11 -5.61
N GLY A 38 11.10 -16.15 -6.82
CA GLY A 38 10.25 -15.09 -7.37
C GLY A 38 8.76 -15.19 -7.03
N GLY A 39 8.30 -16.31 -6.45
CA GLY A 39 6.87 -16.55 -6.24
C GLY A 39 6.17 -15.48 -5.39
N SER A 40 6.86 -14.89 -4.40
CA SER A 40 6.31 -13.82 -3.58
C SER A 40 6.11 -12.50 -4.35
N LEU A 41 6.86 -12.26 -5.43
CA LEU A 41 6.67 -11.09 -6.29
C LEU A 41 5.38 -11.18 -7.11
N GLU A 42 5.10 -12.37 -7.66
CA GLU A 42 3.84 -12.64 -8.37
C GLU A 42 2.64 -12.57 -7.42
N GLU A 43 2.79 -13.14 -6.22
CA GLU A 43 1.78 -13.06 -5.17
C GLU A 43 1.51 -11.61 -4.74
N PHE A 44 2.56 -10.79 -4.62
CA PHE A 44 2.42 -9.36 -4.34
C PHE A 44 1.61 -8.65 -5.42
N VAL A 45 1.95 -8.84 -6.70
CA VAL A 45 1.19 -8.24 -7.81
C VAL A 45 -0.28 -8.68 -7.80
N SER A 46 -0.56 -9.96 -7.55
CA SER A 46 -1.93 -10.45 -7.43
C SER A 46 -2.68 -9.85 -6.22
N THR A 47 -1.98 -9.64 -5.11
CA THR A 47 -2.56 -9.03 -3.89
C THR A 47 -2.81 -7.54 -4.09
N TRP A 48 -1.93 -6.87 -4.81
CA TRP A 48 -2.11 -5.49 -5.21
C TRP A 48 -3.41 -5.30 -6.01
N ASP A 49 -3.62 -6.12 -7.05
CA ASP A 49 -4.81 -6.04 -7.91
C ASP A 49 -6.10 -6.33 -7.16
N ARG A 50 -6.08 -7.21 -6.17
CA ARG A 50 -7.29 -7.62 -5.45
C ARG A 50 -7.65 -6.74 -4.26
N ALA A 51 -6.65 -6.09 -3.64
CA ALA A 51 -6.82 -5.47 -2.33
C ALA A 51 -6.11 -4.12 -2.19
N ILE A 52 -4.79 -4.04 -2.41
CA ILE A 52 -4.00 -2.86 -2.03
C ILE A 52 -4.42 -1.60 -2.81
N ASP A 53 -4.66 -1.70 -4.12
CA ASP A 53 -5.09 -0.51 -4.87
C ASP A 53 -6.50 -0.04 -4.47
N ASN A 54 -7.38 -0.98 -4.08
CA ASN A 54 -8.70 -0.64 -3.54
C ASN A 54 -8.60 0.02 -2.16
N HIS A 55 -7.67 -0.44 -1.32
CA HIS A 55 -7.36 0.18 -0.03
C HIS A 55 -7.02 1.66 -0.22
N PHE A 56 -6.06 1.96 -1.11
CA PHE A 56 -5.70 3.35 -1.42
C PHE A 56 -6.87 4.15 -1.97
N ARG A 57 -7.75 3.55 -2.78
CA ARG A 57 -8.96 4.24 -3.25
C ARG A 57 -9.94 4.56 -2.11
N GLN A 58 -10.12 3.65 -1.16
CA GLN A 58 -10.95 3.91 0.01
C GLN A 58 -10.40 5.09 0.82
N GLU A 59 -9.08 5.19 0.96
CA GLU A 59 -8.47 6.33 1.62
C GLU A 59 -8.62 7.63 0.81
N GLU A 60 -8.28 7.60 -0.48
CA GLU A 60 -8.30 8.77 -1.37
C GLU A 60 -9.70 9.33 -1.61
N GLU A 61 -10.70 8.45 -1.70
CA GLU A 61 -12.07 8.82 -2.07
C GLU A 61 -13.01 8.92 -0.85
N ALA A 62 -12.65 8.35 0.31
CA ALA A 62 -13.47 8.43 1.53
C ALA A 62 -12.76 9.13 2.70
N LEU A 63 -11.61 8.64 3.16
CA LEU A 63 -10.96 9.16 4.37
C LEU A 63 -10.35 10.56 4.17
N PHE A 64 -9.51 10.71 3.13
CA PHE A 64 -8.73 11.93 2.91
C PHE A 64 -9.59 13.16 2.59
N PRO A 65 -10.73 13.08 1.87
CA PRO A 65 -11.62 14.23 1.69
C PRO A 65 -12.15 14.74 3.03
N VAL A 66 -12.65 13.84 3.89
CA VAL A 66 -13.25 14.21 5.18
C VAL A 66 -12.19 14.73 6.15
N LEU A 67 -11.08 14.00 6.32
CA LEU A 67 -9.96 14.41 7.19
C LEU A 67 -9.29 15.69 6.68
N GLY A 68 -9.17 15.82 5.36
CA GLY A 68 -8.59 16.97 4.68
C GLY A 68 -9.32 18.29 4.95
N HIS A 69 -10.61 18.25 5.27
CA HIS A 69 -11.34 19.45 5.72
C HIS A 69 -10.87 19.97 7.08
N VAL A 70 -10.25 19.11 7.90
CA VAL A 70 -9.77 19.47 9.24
C VAL A 70 -8.28 19.81 9.23
N ILE A 71 -7.45 18.99 8.60
CA ILE A 71 -5.99 19.12 8.65
C ILE A 71 -5.36 19.69 7.36
N GLY A 72 -6.15 19.86 6.31
CA GLY A 72 -5.68 20.27 4.98
C GLY A 72 -5.11 19.11 4.15
N THR A 73 -5.05 19.31 2.83
CA THR A 73 -4.62 18.26 1.87
C THR A 73 -3.36 18.61 1.08
N HIS A 74 -3.01 19.89 0.99
CA HIS A 74 -1.91 20.35 0.12
C HIS A 74 -0.52 20.31 0.78
N ALA A 75 -0.47 20.10 2.10
CA ALA A 75 0.75 19.93 2.87
C ALA A 75 0.47 19.02 4.07
N GLY A 76 1.52 18.42 4.64
CA GLY A 76 1.38 17.55 5.81
C GLY A 76 1.05 16.10 5.45
N PRO A 77 0.48 15.32 6.39
CA PRO A 77 0.37 13.86 6.28
C PRO A 77 -0.32 13.40 4.99
N ILE A 78 -1.50 13.92 4.66
CA ILE A 78 -2.26 13.51 3.45
C ILE A 78 -1.46 13.72 2.17
N ALA A 79 -0.73 14.83 2.04
CA ALA A 79 0.09 15.10 0.86
C ALA A 79 1.22 14.08 0.69
N VAL A 80 1.82 13.62 1.80
CA VAL A 80 2.85 12.58 1.80
C VAL A 80 2.25 11.23 1.38
N MET A 81 1.08 10.87 1.93
CA MET A 81 0.40 9.61 1.58
C MET A 81 0.06 9.52 0.09
N LEU A 82 -0.55 10.57 -0.47
CA LEU A 82 -0.88 10.65 -1.90
C LEU A 82 0.36 10.53 -2.81
N HIS A 83 1.47 11.14 -2.38
CA HIS A 83 2.73 11.02 -3.11
C HIS A 83 3.24 9.58 -3.12
N GLU A 84 3.19 8.90 -1.98
CA GLU A 84 3.61 7.50 -1.87
C GLU A 84 2.69 6.53 -2.59
N HIS A 85 1.36 6.74 -2.60
CA HIS A 85 0.45 5.96 -3.44
C HIS A 85 0.87 6.03 -4.92
N THR A 86 1.25 7.22 -5.38
CA THR A 86 1.74 7.42 -6.75
C THR A 86 3.05 6.66 -7.00
N LEU A 87 4.02 6.75 -6.08
CA LEU A 87 5.30 6.04 -6.18
C LEU A 87 5.09 4.52 -6.21
N LEU A 88 4.22 4.00 -5.34
CA LEU A 88 3.90 2.58 -5.24
C LEU A 88 3.20 2.06 -6.49
N ARG A 89 2.21 2.79 -7.02
CA ARG A 89 1.56 2.46 -8.31
C ARG A 89 2.57 2.38 -9.45
N GLN A 90 3.52 3.31 -9.51
CA GLN A 90 4.59 3.29 -10.51
C GLN A 90 5.54 2.09 -10.33
N ALA A 91 5.93 1.80 -9.09
CA ALA A 91 6.80 0.67 -8.79
C ALA A 91 6.13 -0.68 -9.13
N VAL A 92 4.85 -0.85 -8.80
CA VAL A 92 4.05 -2.02 -9.17
C VAL A 92 3.96 -2.17 -10.68
N GLY A 93 3.73 -1.07 -11.42
CA GLY A 93 3.73 -1.08 -12.88
C GLY A 93 5.04 -1.63 -13.47
N ARG A 94 6.18 -1.13 -12.98
CA ARG A 94 7.50 -1.63 -13.42
C ARG A 94 7.75 -3.09 -13.04
N LEU A 95 7.33 -3.50 -11.83
CA LEU A 95 7.44 -4.89 -11.40
C LEU A 95 6.63 -5.83 -12.31
N ARG A 96 5.42 -5.42 -12.70
CA ARG A 96 4.58 -6.19 -13.65
C ARG A 96 5.25 -6.34 -15.00
N GLU A 97 5.79 -5.26 -15.55
CA GLU A 97 6.49 -5.30 -16.83
C GLU A 97 7.71 -6.24 -16.78
N ALA A 98 8.49 -6.18 -15.70
CA ALA A 98 9.64 -7.06 -15.50
C ALA A 98 9.23 -8.54 -15.40
N LEU A 99 8.16 -8.85 -14.65
CA LEU A 99 7.62 -10.21 -14.54
C LEU A 99 7.06 -10.71 -15.88
N ALA A 100 6.32 -9.87 -16.62
CA ALA A 100 5.78 -10.22 -17.93
C ALA A 100 6.88 -10.48 -18.98
N GLY A 101 8.03 -9.81 -18.86
CA GLY A 101 9.24 -10.07 -19.63
C GLY A 101 10.00 -11.34 -19.23
N GLY A 102 9.47 -12.14 -18.29
CA GLY A 102 10.09 -13.36 -17.78
C GLY A 102 11.24 -13.11 -16.79
N GLY A 103 11.37 -11.89 -16.26
CA GLY A 103 12.38 -11.52 -15.26
C GLY A 103 13.82 -11.70 -15.74
N GLN A 104 14.07 -11.56 -17.05
CA GLN A 104 15.41 -11.67 -17.64
C GLN A 104 16.35 -10.56 -17.17
N ASP A 105 15.81 -9.36 -16.90
CA ASP A 105 16.52 -8.27 -16.24
C ASP A 105 16.27 -8.33 -14.73
N LEU A 106 17.18 -9.00 -14.02
CA LEU A 106 17.09 -9.14 -12.57
C LEU A 106 17.16 -7.79 -11.86
N GLN A 107 17.94 -6.83 -12.37
CA GLN A 107 18.03 -5.51 -11.75
C GLN A 107 16.71 -4.74 -11.94
N GLY A 108 16.14 -4.77 -13.15
CA GLY A 108 14.83 -4.19 -13.46
C GLY A 108 13.68 -4.80 -12.65
N LEU A 109 13.81 -6.05 -12.19
CA LEU A 109 12.88 -6.71 -11.27
C LEU A 109 13.09 -6.29 -9.80
N LEU A 110 14.34 -6.30 -9.33
CA LEU A 110 14.68 -6.09 -7.93
C LEU A 110 14.50 -4.64 -7.47
N GLU A 111 14.84 -3.66 -8.31
CA GLU A 111 14.69 -2.23 -7.98
C GLU A 111 13.24 -1.83 -7.61
N PRO A 112 12.22 -2.10 -8.43
CA PRO A 112 10.83 -1.81 -8.04
C PRO A 112 10.37 -2.66 -6.85
N ALA A 113 10.80 -3.92 -6.75
CA ALA A 113 10.44 -4.78 -5.61
C ALA A 113 10.95 -4.24 -4.28
N LYS A 114 12.20 -3.76 -4.22
CA LYS A 114 12.76 -3.10 -3.04
C LYS A 114 12.03 -1.80 -2.72
N THR A 115 11.77 -0.98 -3.74
CA THR A 115 10.99 0.26 -3.58
C THR A 115 9.63 -0.03 -2.93
N ILE A 116 8.94 -1.09 -3.38
CA ILE A 116 7.66 -1.51 -2.83
C ILE A 116 7.80 -1.88 -1.35
N VAL A 117 8.77 -2.73 -1.00
CA VAL A 117 9.00 -3.14 0.40
C VAL A 117 9.27 -1.92 1.27
N ASP A 118 10.26 -1.11 0.89
CA ASP A 118 10.69 0.01 1.72
C ASP A 118 9.58 1.06 1.88
N VAL A 119 8.93 1.44 0.78
CA VAL A 119 7.90 2.50 0.81
C VAL A 119 6.62 1.99 1.47
N LEU A 120 6.11 0.82 1.11
CA LEU A 120 4.82 0.35 1.64
C LEU A 120 4.91 -0.03 3.12
N THR A 121 6.05 -0.53 3.60
CA THR A 121 6.23 -0.77 5.05
C THR A 121 6.19 0.53 5.84
N GLU A 122 6.92 1.57 5.41
CA GLU A 122 6.90 2.88 6.07
C GLU A 122 5.55 3.59 5.91
N HIS A 123 4.87 3.38 4.80
CA HIS A 123 3.54 3.88 4.52
C HIS A 123 2.52 3.39 5.55
N ILE A 124 2.43 2.06 5.70
CA ILE A 124 1.56 1.38 6.68
C ILE A 124 1.88 1.85 8.10
N TYR A 125 3.15 2.02 8.44
CA TYR A 125 3.53 2.55 9.75
C TYR A 125 2.95 3.95 10.00
N LYS A 126 2.98 4.84 9.00
CA LYS A 126 2.44 6.19 9.15
C LYS A 126 0.91 6.19 9.22
N GLU A 127 0.23 5.29 8.53
CA GLU A 127 -1.21 5.11 8.69
C GLU A 127 -1.56 4.72 10.11
N ASP A 128 -1.05 3.57 10.55
CA ASP A 128 -1.38 2.96 11.83
C ASP A 128 -0.98 3.84 13.02
N ARG A 129 0.13 4.58 12.91
CA ARG A 129 0.72 5.31 14.05
C ARG A 129 0.50 6.80 14.03
N VAL A 130 0.11 7.37 12.89
CA VAL A 130 -0.01 8.82 12.74
C VAL A 130 -1.37 9.19 12.15
N LEU A 131 -1.68 8.72 10.95
CA LEU A 131 -2.83 9.21 10.20
C LEU A 131 -4.16 8.72 10.77
N PHE A 132 -4.29 7.43 11.06
CA PHE A 132 -5.53 6.88 11.61
C PHE A 132 -5.80 7.37 13.04
N PRO A 133 -4.82 7.41 13.97
CA PRO A 133 -5.02 8.06 15.27
C PRO A 133 -5.40 9.55 15.13
N MET A 134 -4.79 10.27 14.19
CA MET A 134 -5.15 11.67 13.92
C MET A 134 -6.58 11.79 13.42
N ALA A 135 -7.06 10.87 12.58
CA ALA A 135 -8.45 10.83 12.15
C ALA A 135 -9.40 10.60 13.33
N GLU A 136 -9.12 9.62 14.18
CA GLU A 136 -9.91 9.34 15.39
C GLU A 136 -9.96 10.50 16.38
N GLU A 137 -8.86 11.24 16.52
CA GLU A 137 -8.77 12.39 17.43
C GLU A 137 -9.47 13.66 16.90
N ASN A 138 -9.53 13.84 15.58
CA ASN A 138 -9.98 15.09 14.96
C ASN A 138 -11.37 15.00 14.31
N LEU A 139 -11.84 13.80 13.96
CA LEU A 139 -13.15 13.61 13.35
C LEU A 139 -14.22 13.34 14.41
N SER A 140 -15.39 13.95 14.23
CA SER A 140 -16.58 13.61 15.02
C SER A 140 -17.14 12.24 14.64
N GLU A 141 -18.00 11.67 15.49
CA GLU A 141 -18.72 10.43 15.16
C GLU A 141 -19.53 10.54 13.85
N GLU A 142 -20.08 11.72 13.55
CA GLU A 142 -20.81 11.97 12.30
C GLU A 142 -19.87 11.94 11.08
N GLN A 143 -18.68 12.52 11.20
CA GLN A 143 -17.68 12.51 10.13
C GLN A 143 -17.08 11.11 9.92
N LEU A 144 -16.86 10.34 10.99
CA LEU A 144 -16.43 8.95 10.88
C LEU A 144 -17.52 8.09 10.20
N ALA A 145 -18.79 8.31 10.52
CA ALA A 145 -19.89 7.65 9.82
C ALA A 145 -20.00 8.07 8.35
N GLU A 146 -19.70 9.33 8.01
CA GLU A 146 -19.61 9.79 6.62
C GLU A 146 -18.51 9.04 5.85
N VAL A 147 -17.32 8.88 6.44
CA VAL A 147 -16.23 8.10 5.86
C VAL A 147 -16.67 6.66 5.56
N ASP A 148 -17.33 6.00 6.51
CA ASP A 148 -17.84 4.63 6.34
C ASP A 148 -18.86 4.53 5.20
N LEU A 149 -19.76 5.52 5.08
CA LEU A 149 -20.76 5.58 4.00
C LEU A 149 -20.11 5.78 2.63
N LEU A 150 -19.12 6.66 2.53
CA LEU A 150 -18.38 6.92 1.30
C LEU A 150 -17.61 5.67 0.84
N ALA A 151 -16.97 4.95 1.76
CA ALA A 151 -16.24 3.72 1.43
C ALA A 151 -17.17 2.58 0.99
N GLY A 152 -18.35 2.44 1.61
CA GLY A 152 -19.34 1.42 1.23
C GLY A 152 -19.97 1.63 -0.15
N GLY A 153 -19.92 2.85 -0.69
CA GLY A 153 -20.41 3.17 -2.04
C GLY A 153 -19.45 2.79 -3.17
N GLN A 154 -18.24 2.30 -2.86
CA GLN A 154 -17.21 1.95 -3.85
C GLN A 154 -17.20 0.47 -4.26
N GLY A 155 -18.14 -0.33 -3.74
CA GLY A 155 -18.29 -1.77 -4.02
C GLY A 155 -19.23 -2.11 -5.17
#